data_AF-A0A078S5A8-F1
#
_entry.id   AF-A0A078S5A8-F1
#
_cell.length_a   1.000
_cell.length_b   1.000
_cell.length_c   1.000
_cell.angle_alpha   90.00
_cell.angle_beta   90.00
_cell.angle_gamma   90.00
#
_symmetry.space_group_name_H-M   'P 1'
#
loop_
_entity.id
_entity.type
_entity.pdbx_description
1 polymer ?
#
loop_
_entity_poly.entity_id
_entity_poly.type
_entity_poly.pdbx_seq_one_letter_code
_entity_poly.pdbx_strand_id
1 'polypeptide(L)'
;MAQEVTNFARFYTLFNKLPCTGDREEFKKSIVLQYTWNRTDSLKEMTAKEYEACCTALEKLSGQDEWRQKLREELRRKRSLCLNLMQKLGIDTSDWARINDFCSNPRIVGKAFRQITV
;
A
#
# COMPACT_ATOMS: atom_id res chain seq x y z
N MET A 1 21.44 18.97 -14.76
CA MET A 1 21.22 17.62 -14.18
C MET A 1 20.01 17.03 -14.86
N ALA A 2 20.05 15.76 -15.27
CA ALA A 2 18.87 15.12 -15.84
C ALA A 2 17.81 14.91 -14.75
N GLN A 3 16.55 15.16 -15.06
CA GLN A 3 15.44 14.91 -14.14
C GLN A 3 15.33 13.39 -13.90
N GLU A 4 15.58 12.94 -12.66
CA GLU A 4 15.53 11.51 -12.31
C GLU A 4 14.10 11.05 -11.99
N VAL A 5 13.29 11.91 -11.39
CA VAL A 5 11.91 11.58 -10.98
C VAL A 5 10.92 12.24 -11.93
N THR A 6 10.12 11.43 -12.62
CA THR A 6 9.13 11.91 -13.61
C THR A 6 7.67 11.70 -13.17
N ASN A 7 7.44 10.90 -12.13
CA ASN A 7 6.11 10.59 -11.62
C ASN A 7 5.97 10.98 -10.13
N PHE A 8 5.05 11.92 -9.85
CA PHE A 8 4.82 12.47 -8.51
C PHE A 8 3.50 12.00 -7.87
N ALA A 9 2.80 11.05 -8.47
CA ALA A 9 1.49 10.59 -7.97
C ALA A 9 1.59 10.04 -6.54
N ARG A 10 2.66 9.29 -6.23
CA ARG A 10 2.91 8.75 -4.88
C ARG A 10 3.03 9.87 -3.85
N PHE A 11 3.85 10.88 -4.12
CA PHE A 11 3.96 12.05 -3.23
C PHE A 11 2.60 12.73 -3.02
N TYR A 12 1.89 13.10 -4.08
CA TYR A 12 0.63 13.85 -3.94
C TYR A 12 -0.50 13.05 -3.26
N THR A 13 -0.56 11.74 -3.48
CA THR A 13 -1.55 10.87 -2.81
C THR A 13 -1.34 10.78 -1.30
N LEU A 14 -0.10 10.87 -0.83
CA LEU A 14 0.25 10.89 0.60
C LEU A 14 0.09 12.30 1.17
N PHE A 15 0.64 13.29 0.47
CA PHE A 15 0.64 14.70 0.86
C PHE A 15 -0.79 15.24 1.06
N ASN A 16 -1.72 14.91 0.17
CA ASN A 16 -3.12 15.35 0.27
C ASN A 16 -3.86 14.82 1.51
N LYS A 17 -3.32 13.81 2.19
CA LYS A 17 -3.90 13.23 3.41
C LYS A 17 -3.36 13.87 4.69
N LEU A 18 -2.28 14.65 4.60
CA LEU A 18 -1.74 15.34 5.76
C LEU A 18 -2.63 16.54 6.13
N PRO A 19 -2.90 16.76 7.42
CA PRO A 19 -3.57 17.97 7.86
C PRO A 19 -2.69 19.17 7.52
N CYS A 20 -3.28 20.20 6.92
CA CYS A 20 -2.59 21.43 6.57
C CYS A 20 -3.41 22.61 7.10
N THR A 21 -2.82 23.37 8.03
CA THR A 21 -3.44 24.53 8.68
C THR A 21 -3.10 25.86 8.00
N GLY A 22 -2.48 25.84 6.82
CA GLY A 22 -2.03 27.03 6.08
C GLY A 22 -1.95 26.80 4.57
N ASP A 23 -1.05 27.54 3.90
CA ASP A 23 -0.83 27.39 2.45
C ASP A 23 -0.23 26.02 2.14
N ARG A 24 -0.96 25.26 1.32
CA ARG A 24 -0.59 23.92 0.91
C ARG A 24 0.64 23.90 0.00
N GLU A 25 0.88 24.94 -0.79
CA GLU A 25 2.07 25.01 -1.64
C GLU A 25 3.33 25.30 -0.82
N GLU A 26 3.27 26.19 0.17
CA GLU A 26 4.39 26.43 1.10
C GLU A 26 4.69 25.21 1.97
N PHE A 27 3.65 24.48 2.40
CA PHE A 27 3.84 23.22 3.11
C PHE A 27 4.47 22.13 2.23
N LYS A 28 4.13 22.08 0.94
CA LYS A 28 4.80 21.19 -0.02
C LYS A 28 6.28 21.54 -0.14
N LYS A 29 6.61 22.83 -0.35
CA LYS A 29 7.98 23.30 -0.48
C LYS A 29 8.82 22.98 0.76
N SER A 30 8.27 23.17 1.96
CA SER A 30 9.00 22.88 3.20
C SER A 30 9.36 21.40 3.33
N ILE A 31 8.46 20.49 2.93
CA ILE A 31 8.76 19.06 2.86
C ILE A 31 9.88 18.79 1.84
N VAL A 32 9.80 19.35 0.64
CA VAL A 32 10.84 19.12 -0.39
C VAL A 32 12.20 19.65 0.06
N LEU A 33 12.26 20.83 0.67
CA LEU A 33 13.48 21.41 1.23
C LEU A 33 14.07 20.52 2.34
N GLN A 34 13.23 19.97 3.22
CA GLN A 34 13.67 19.06 4.27
C GLN A 34 14.36 17.81 3.71
N TYR A 35 13.83 17.20 2.65
CA TYR A 35 14.39 15.97 2.07
C TYR A 35 15.51 16.20 1.06
N THR A 36 15.71 17.43 0.61
CA THR A 36 16.81 17.83 -0.29
C THR A 36 17.91 18.62 0.41
N TRP A 37 17.87 18.70 1.75
CA TRP A 37 18.83 19.47 2.55
C TRP A 37 18.92 20.94 2.12
N ASN A 38 17.76 21.59 1.96
CA ASN A 38 17.60 22.97 1.49
C ASN A 38 18.18 23.26 0.09
N ARG A 39 18.42 22.23 -0.72
CA ARG A 39 18.96 22.40 -2.09
C ARG A 39 17.91 22.89 -3.09
N THR A 40 16.67 22.43 -2.99
CA THR A 40 15.58 22.78 -3.91
C THR A 40 14.21 22.63 -3.24
N ASP A 41 13.23 23.39 -3.70
CA ASP A 41 11.82 23.28 -3.29
C ASP A 41 10.95 22.56 -4.34
N SER A 42 11.57 22.10 -5.43
CA SER A 42 10.92 21.47 -6.58
C SER A 42 11.08 19.95 -6.57
N LEU A 43 9.96 19.22 -6.62
CA LEU A 43 9.95 17.75 -6.74
C LEU A 43 10.72 17.25 -7.98
N LYS A 44 10.73 18.02 -9.07
CA LYS A 44 11.43 17.66 -10.32
C LYS A 44 12.94 17.70 -10.19
N GLU A 45 13.45 18.44 -9.21
CA GLU A 45 14.88 18.61 -8.98
C GLU A 45 15.41 17.68 -7.87
N MET A 46 14.54 16.85 -7.29
CA MET A 46 14.92 15.78 -6.38
C MET A 46 15.63 14.66 -7.13
N THR A 47 16.65 14.10 -6.50
CA THR A 47 17.21 12.80 -6.89
C THR A 47 16.22 11.70 -6.57
N ALA A 48 16.33 10.54 -7.24
CA ALA A 48 15.46 9.40 -6.97
C ALA A 48 15.55 8.95 -5.50
N LYS A 49 16.73 9.06 -4.87
CA LYS A 49 16.95 8.69 -3.46
C LYS A 49 16.25 9.63 -2.50
N GLU A 50 16.34 10.95 -2.71
CA GLU A 50 15.66 11.94 -1.87
C GLU A 50 14.13 11.79 -1.98
N TYR A 51 13.62 11.56 -3.19
CA TYR A 51 12.20 11.36 -3.44
C TYR A 51 11.65 10.08 -2.77
N GLU A 52 12.39 8.96 -2.86
CA GLU A 52 12.04 7.72 -2.18
C GLU A 52 12.03 7.87 -0.65
N ALA A 53 13.06 8.53 -0.09
CA ALA A 53 13.12 8.82 1.35
C ALA A 53 11.95 9.70 1.81
N CYS A 54 11.62 10.73 1.03
CA CYS A 54 10.48 11.61 1.28
C CYS A 54 9.15 10.84 1.30
N CYS A 55 8.85 10.09 0.24
CA CYS A 55 7.60 9.33 0.15
C CYS A 55 7.49 8.28 1.26
N THR A 56 8.58 7.59 1.59
CA THR A 56 8.59 6.58 2.67
C THR A 56 8.29 7.21 4.03
N ALA A 57 8.81 8.40 4.30
CA ALA A 57 8.52 9.10 5.54
C ALA A 57 7.06 9.61 5.59
N LEU A 58 6.54 10.12 4.47
CA LEU A 58 5.14 10.51 4.35
C LEU A 58 4.19 9.31 4.54
N GLU A 59 4.56 8.13 4.04
CA GLU A 59 3.81 6.87 4.26
C GLU A 59 3.69 6.54 5.75
N LYS A 60 4.81 6.63 6.49
CA LYS A 60 4.83 6.44 7.95
C LYS A 60 3.97 7.48 8.67
N LEU A 61 4.10 8.76 8.33
CA LEU A 61 3.33 9.84 8.95
C LEU A 61 1.83 9.75 8.65
N SER A 62 1.46 9.27 7.47
CA SER A 62 0.05 9.13 7.07
C SER A 62 -0.68 7.97 7.76
N GLY A 63 0.04 7.11 8.50
CA GLY A 63 -0.53 5.90 9.11
C GLY A 63 -1.03 4.86 8.09
N GLN A 64 -0.84 5.11 6.78
CA GLN A 64 -1.27 4.18 5.73
C GLN A 64 -0.53 2.85 5.82
N ASP A 65 0.75 2.87 6.18
CA ASP A 65 1.52 1.64 6.29
C ASP A 65 1.01 0.76 7.42
N GLU A 66 0.70 1.35 8.58
CA GLU A 66 0.12 0.59 9.69
C GLU A 66 -1.27 0.06 9.35
N TRP A 67 -2.14 0.88 8.74
CA TRP A 67 -3.48 0.44 8.35
C TRP A 67 -3.43 -0.65 7.27
N ARG A 68 -2.58 -0.48 6.24
CA ARG A 68 -2.37 -1.49 5.20
C ARG A 68 -1.76 -2.77 5.77
N GLN A 69 -0.84 -2.65 6.72
CA GLN A 69 -0.26 -3.80 7.40
C GLN A 69 -1.32 -4.56 8.21
N LYS A 70 -2.12 -3.85 9.02
CA LYS A 70 -3.25 -4.44 9.76
C LYS A 70 -4.24 -5.14 8.82
N LEU A 71 -4.59 -4.52 7.70
CA LEU A 71 -5.47 -5.13 6.69
C LEU A 71 -4.87 -6.40 6.08
N ARG A 72 -3.57 -6.39 5.76
CA ARG A 72 -2.86 -7.60 5.25
C ARG A 72 -2.81 -8.71 6.30
N GLU A 73 -2.55 -8.37 7.56
CA GLU A 73 -2.53 -9.32 8.68
C GLU A 73 -3.91 -9.92 8.92
N GLU A 74 -4.96 -9.10 8.88
CA GLU A 74 -6.35 -9.56 9.01
C GLU A 74 -6.75 -10.47 7.85
N LEU A 75 -6.44 -10.10 6.60
CA LEU A 75 -6.67 -10.95 5.44
C LEU A 75 -5.91 -12.27 5.55
N ARG A 76 -4.66 -12.25 6.01
CA ARG A 76 -3.85 -13.46 6.25
C ARG A 76 -4.52 -14.35 7.30
N ARG A 77 -4.93 -13.79 8.43
CA ARG A 77 -5.62 -14.51 9.52
C ARG A 77 -6.91 -15.15 9.01
N LYS A 78 -7.74 -14.40 8.28
CA LYS A 78 -8.99 -14.90 7.68
C LYS A 78 -8.73 -16.02 6.68
N ARG A 79 -7.72 -15.88 5.81
CA ARG A 79 -7.33 -16.94 4.86
C ARG A 79 -6.87 -18.21 5.56
N SER A 80 -6.04 -18.10 6.61
CA SER A 80 -5.63 -19.26 7.41
C SER A 80 -6.82 -19.95 8.08
N LEU A 81 -7.79 -19.19 8.59
CA LEU A 81 -9.03 -19.75 9.14
C LEU A 81 -9.84 -20.50 8.08
N CYS A 82 -10.03 -19.91 6.90
CA CYS A 82 -10.74 -20.55 5.79
C CYS A 82 -10.08 -21.87 5.38
N LEU A 83 -8.75 -21.91 5.23
CA LEU A 83 -8.02 -23.13 4.91
C LEU A 83 -8.21 -24.20 6.01
N ASN A 84 -8.12 -23.82 7.29
CA ASN A 84 -8.37 -24.76 8.39
C ASN A 84 -9.79 -25.35 8.34
N LEU A 85 -10.79 -24.53 8.03
CA LEU A 85 -12.18 -24.98 7.89
C LEU A 85 -12.36 -25.89 6.67
N MET A 86 -11.76 -25.56 5.53
CA MET A 86 -11.76 -26.43 4.34
C MET A 86 -11.14 -27.79 4.64
N GLN A 87 -10.02 -27.82 5.38
CA GLN A 87 -9.37 -29.05 5.80
C GLN A 87 -10.28 -29.92 6.67
N LYS A 88 -11.03 -29.31 7.61
CA LYS A 88 -12.03 -30.03 8.43
C LYS A 88 -13.21 -30.58 7.63
N LEU A 89 -13.52 -29.98 6.49
CA LEU A 89 -14.52 -30.49 5.53
C LEU A 89 -13.96 -31.61 4.64
N GLY A 90 -12.69 -32.00 4.81
CA GLY A 90 -12.03 -33.03 4.01
C GLY A 90 -11.47 -32.53 2.68
N ILE A 91 -11.38 -31.21 2.48
CA ILE A 91 -10.73 -30.63 1.30
C ILE A 91 -9.22 -30.67 1.54
N ASP A 92 -8.49 -31.26 0.59
CA ASP A 92 -7.03 -31.24 0.62
C ASP A 92 -6.51 -29.83 0.33
N THR A 93 -6.11 -29.13 1.39
CA THR A 93 -5.57 -27.77 1.31
C THR A 93 -4.11 -27.70 0.86
N SER A 94 -3.48 -28.85 0.54
CA SER A 94 -2.16 -28.89 -0.10
C SER A 94 -2.28 -28.70 -1.61
N ASP A 95 -3.47 -28.97 -2.17
CA ASP A 95 -3.78 -28.84 -3.59
C ASP A 95 -4.56 -27.54 -3.87
N TRP A 96 -3.89 -26.59 -4.53
CA TRP A 96 -4.49 -25.31 -4.90
C TRP A 96 -5.64 -25.42 -5.91
N ALA A 97 -5.67 -26.46 -6.74
CA ALA A 97 -6.78 -26.67 -7.68
C ALA A 97 -8.06 -26.98 -6.90
N ARG A 98 -8.00 -27.93 -5.95
CA ARG A 98 -9.14 -28.27 -5.08
C ARG A 98 -9.65 -27.10 -4.24
N ILE A 99 -8.75 -26.29 -3.69
CA ILE A 99 -9.13 -25.06 -2.97
C ILE A 99 -9.89 -24.10 -3.90
N ASN A 100 -9.38 -23.88 -5.11
CA ASN A 100 -10.01 -22.97 -6.06
C ASN A 100 -11.33 -23.50 -6.60
N ASP A 101 -11.45 -24.80 -6.87
CA ASP A 101 -12.70 -25.43 -7.32
C ASP A 101 -13.80 -25.27 -6.27
N PHE A 102 -13.46 -25.47 -4.99
CA PHE A 102 -14.39 -25.22 -3.89
C PHE A 102 -14.83 -23.75 -3.83
N CYS A 103 -13.89 -22.81 -3.87
CA CYS A 103 -14.22 -21.38 -3.77
C CYS A 103 -14.94 -20.84 -5.02
N SER A 104 -14.65 -21.37 -6.21
CA SER A 104 -15.24 -20.91 -7.47
C SER A 104 -16.70 -21.31 -7.61
N ASN A 105 -17.22 -22.14 -6.71
CA ASN A 105 -18.65 -22.43 -6.64
C ASN A 105 -19.45 -21.14 -6.32
N PRO A 106 -20.42 -20.74 -7.16
CA PRO A 106 -21.26 -19.55 -6.92
C PRO A 106 -22.07 -19.58 -5.63
N ARG A 107 -22.35 -20.76 -5.07
CA ARG A 107 -23.04 -20.91 -3.77
C ARG A 107 -22.12 -20.64 -2.57
N ILE A 108 -20.82 -20.46 -2.80
CA ILE A 108 -19.81 -20.20 -1.77
C ILE A 108 -19.27 -18.78 -1.92
N VAL A 109 -18.44 -18.52 -2.94
CA VAL A 109 -17.94 -17.16 -3.22
C VAL A 109 -17.82 -16.85 -4.73
N GLY A 110 -17.78 -17.87 -5.59
CA GLY A 110 -17.73 -17.70 -7.05
C GLY A 110 -16.41 -17.14 -7.58
N LYS A 111 -15.32 -17.22 -6.80
CA LYS A 111 -14.01 -16.64 -7.14
C LYS A 111 -12.89 -17.57 -6.69
N ALA A 112 -11.74 -17.51 -7.38
CA ALA A 112 -10.54 -18.19 -6.92
C ALA A 112 -10.10 -17.66 -5.55
N PHE A 113 -9.57 -18.52 -4.68
CA PHE A 113 -9.26 -18.17 -3.28
C PHE A 113 -8.34 -16.96 -3.15
N ARG A 114 -7.36 -16.81 -4.07
CA ARG A 114 -6.44 -15.68 -4.10
C ARG A 114 -7.11 -14.32 -4.35
N GLN A 115 -8.26 -14.32 -5.02
CA GLN A 115 -9.03 -13.12 -5.40
C GLN A 115 -10.03 -12.71 -4.32
N ILE A 116 -10.18 -13.51 -3.26
CA ILE A 116 -11.02 -13.16 -2.12
C ILE A 116 -10.29 -12.08 -1.31
N THR A 117 -10.93 -10.92 -1.22
CA THR A 117 -10.52 -9.76 -0.43
C THR A 117 -11.51 -9.56 0.72
N VAL A 118 -11.08 -8.84 1.77
CA VAL A 118 -11.98 -8.33 2.82
C VAL A 118 -12.76 -7.14 2.29
#